data_AF-A0A5C4LPP1-F1
#
_entry.id   AF-A0A5C4LPP1-F1
#
_cell.length_a   1.000
_cell.length_b   1.000
_cell.length_c   1.000
_cell.angle_alpha   90.00
_cell.angle_beta   90.00
_cell.angle_gamma   90.00
#
_symmetry.space_group_name_H-M   'P 1'
#
loop_
_entity.id
_entity.type
_entity.pdbx_description
1 polymer ?
#
loop_
_entity_poly.entity_id
_entity_poly.type
_entity_poly.pdbx_seq_one_letter_code
_entity_poly.pdbx_strand_id
1 'polypeptide(L)' 'MNFTFSSQSSPSAPAVEPATFQVARIWQQVDDQHRDVSHLIDRSYRYHSIRELHWHLADRFARPVRSLALSRV' A
#
# COMPACT_ATOMS: atom_id res chain seq x y z
N MET A 1 7.51 3.75 -11.48
CA MET A 1 6.15 3.18 -11.44
C MET A 1 5.42 3.86 -10.33
N ASN A 2 4.23 4.39 -10.61
CA ASN A 2 3.49 5.17 -9.64
C ASN A 2 2.37 4.30 -9.10
N PHE A 3 2.22 4.30 -7.79
CA PHE A 3 1.18 3.57 -7.10
C PHE A 3 0.38 4.55 -6.28
N THR A 4 -0.92 4.37 -6.34
CA THR A 4 -1.86 5.16 -5.57
C THR A 4 -2.65 4.19 -4.73
N PHE A 5 -2.81 4.43 -3.44
CA PHE A 5 -3.55 3.53 -2.56
C PHE A 5 -4.52 4.30 -1.66
N SER A 6 -5.63 3.64 -1.32
CA SER A 6 -6.52 4.08 -0.27
C SER A 6 -6.29 3.24 0.98
N SER A 7 -6.07 3.91 2.10
CA SER A 7 -5.92 3.24 3.39
C SER A 7 -7.24 3.26 4.16
N GLN A 8 -7.59 2.14 4.75
CA GLN A 8 -8.62 2.06 5.77
C GLN A 8 -7.96 1.98 7.14
N SER A 9 -8.36 2.88 8.03
CA SER A 9 -8.01 2.81 9.45
C SER A 9 -9.10 2.00 10.14
N SER A 10 -8.75 0.93 10.86
CA SER A 10 -9.74 0.21 11.66
C SER A 10 -10.09 1.06 12.90
N PRO A 11 -11.35 1.48 13.09
CA PRO A 11 -11.75 2.28 14.25
C PRO A 11 -11.71 1.49 15.57
N SER A 12 -11.49 0.18 15.51
CA SER A 12 -11.49 -0.74 16.65
C SER A 12 -10.10 -1.03 17.22
N ALA A 13 -9.04 -0.36 16.74
CA ALA A 13 -7.70 -0.56 17.29
C ALA A 13 -7.65 0.00 18.72
N PRO A 14 -7.29 -0.81 19.74
CA PRO A 14 -7.15 -0.32 21.11
C PRO A 14 -6.09 0.78 21.15
N ALA A 15 -6.34 1.83 21.93
CA ALA A 15 -5.54 3.07 21.98
C ALA A 15 -4.05 2.90 22.33
N VAL A 16 -3.63 1.67 22.66
CA VAL A 16 -2.27 1.30 23.07
C VAL A 16 -1.45 0.73 21.89
N GLU A 17 -2.09 0.28 20.80
CA GLU A 17 -1.36 -0.21 19.63
C GLU A 17 -0.90 0.94 18.73
N PRO A 18 0.30 0.83 18.11
CA PRO A 18 0.74 1.81 17.13
C PRO A 18 -0.30 1.91 16.01
N ALA A 19 -0.60 3.14 15.55
CA ALA A 19 -1.58 3.39 14.51
C ALA A 19 -1.21 2.64 13.22
N THR A 20 -1.79 1.45 13.04
CA THR A 20 -1.65 0.68 11.81
C THR A 20 -2.76 1.06 10.83
N PHE A 21 -2.51 0.82 9.55
CA PHE A 21 -3.51 0.98 8.51
C PHE A 21 -3.51 -0.24 7.61
N GLN A 22 -4.68 -0.56 7.07
CA GLN A 22 -4.81 -1.58 6.05
C GLN A 22 -4.97 -0.89 4.69
N VAL A 23 -4.49 -1.53 3.64
CA VAL A 23 -4.70 -1.04 2.27
C VAL A 23 -6.01 -1.60 1.77
N ALA A 24 -6.99 -0.73 1.52
CA ALA A 24 -8.29 -1.13 1.00
C ALA A 24 -8.19 -1.41 -0.50
N ARG A 25 -7.61 -0.46 -1.25
CA ARG A 25 -7.31 -0.59 -2.67
C ARG A 25 -5.98 0.04 -3.01
N ILE A 26 -5.31 -0.52 -4.01
CA ILE A 26 -4.09 0.01 -4.60
C ILE A 26 -4.14 -0.11 -6.12
N TRP A 27 -3.80 0.98 -6.78
CA TRP A 27 -3.73 1.12 -8.21
C TRP A 27 -2.29 1.34 -8.61
N GLN A 28 -1.87 0.63 -9.64
CA GLN A 28 -0.62 0.85 -10.32
C GLN A 28 -0.89 1.69 -11.57
N GLN A 29 -0.18 2.79 -11.71
CA GLN A 29 -0.14 3.56 -12.93
C GLN A 29 1.03 3.06 -13.79
N VAL A 30 0.68 2.54 -14.96
CA VAL A 30 1.61 2.13 -16.02
C VAL A 30 1.20 2.88 -17.28
N ASP A 31 2.12 3.71 -17.78
CA ASP A 31 1.85 4.64 -18.88
C ASP A 31 0.60 5.50 -18.60
N ASP A 32 -0.46 5.35 -19.39
CA ASP A 32 -1.74 6.07 -19.26
C ASP A 32 -2.85 5.23 -18.60
N GLN A 33 -2.52 4.03 -18.11
CA GLN A 33 -3.51 3.10 -17.55
C GLN A 33 -3.35 2.96 -16.03
N HIS A 34 -4.49 3.01 -15.32
CA HIS A 34 -4.59 2.63 -13.92
C HIS A 34 -5.05 1.18 -13.82
N ARG A 35 -4.15 0.30 -13.36
CA ARG A 35 -4.44 -1.09 -13.12
C ARG A 35 -4.68 -1.30 -11.63
N ASP A 36 -5.84 -1.84 -11.26
CA ASP A 36 -6.03 -2.30 -9.88
C ASP A 36 -5.10 -3.49 -9.60
N VAL A 37 -4.24 -3.32 -8.60
CA VAL A 37 -3.29 -4.34 -8.14
C VAL A 37 -3.56 -4.74 -6.70
N SER A 38 -4.74 -4.42 -6.19
CA SER A 38 -5.20 -4.74 -4.83
C SER A 38 -5.17 -6.24 -4.54
N HIS A 39 -5.32 -7.06 -5.58
CA HIS A 39 -5.25 -8.52 -5.50
C HIS A 39 -3.82 -9.08 -5.32
N LEU A 40 -2.77 -8.29 -5.54
CA LEU A 40 -1.37 -8.72 -5.38
C LEU A 40 -0.84 -8.54 -3.95
N ILE A 41 -1.54 -7.73 -3.15
CA ILE A 41 -1.25 -7.52 -1.74
C ILE A 41 -2.31 -8.16 -0.86
N ASP A 42 -1.94 -8.47 0.37
CA ASP A 42 -2.90 -8.87 1.37
C ASP A 42 -3.60 -7.64 1.95
N ARG A 43 -4.92 -7.54 1.75
CA ARG A 43 -5.75 -6.44 2.27
C ARG A 43 -6.06 -6.56 3.76
N SER A 44 -5.89 -7.76 4.33
CA SER A 44 -6.02 -7.99 5.77
C SER A 44 -4.76 -7.59 6.53
N TYR A 45 -3.63 -7.50 5.83
CA TYR A 45 -2.34 -7.12 6.40
C TYR A 45 -2.35 -5.67 6.90
N ARG A 46 -1.87 -5.50 8.12
CA ARG A 46 -1.80 -4.21 8.81
C ARG A 46 -0.40 -3.65 8.68
N TYR A 47 -0.27 -2.57 7.92
CA TYR A 47 0.99 -1.87 7.77
C TYR A 47 1.18 -0.88 8.92
N HIS A 48 2.39 -0.83 9.47
CA HIS A 48 2.73 0.14 10.52
C HIS A 48 3.15 1.49 9.93
N SER A 49 3.48 1.56 8.64
CA SER A 49 3.96 2.78 7.99
C SER A 49 3.86 2.69 6.47
N ILE A 50 3.75 3.85 5.81
CA ILE A 50 3.83 3.93 4.33
C ILE A 50 5.13 3.33 3.81
N ARG A 51 6.23 3.50 4.55
CA ARG A 51 7.53 2.92 4.19
C ARG A 51 7.49 1.40 4.12
N GLU A 52 6.77 0.74 5.03
CA GLU A 52 6.61 -0.71 5.05
C GLU A 52 5.82 -1.20 3.83
N LEU A 53 4.71 -0.52 3.52
CA LEU A 53 3.96 -0.75 2.28
C LEU A 53 4.87 -0.59 1.06
N HIS A 54 5.75 0.41 1.06
CA HIS A 54 6.71 0.64 -0.03
C HIS A 54 7.69 -0.53 -0.21
N TRP A 55 8.23 -1.07 0.89
CA TRP A 55 9.08 -2.26 0.88
C TRP A 55 8.34 -3.50 0.42
N HIS A 56 7.11 -3.71 0.89
CA HIS A 56 6.30 -4.86 0.51
C HIS A 56 5.96 -4.83 -0.97
N LEU A 57 5.64 -3.67 -1.53
CA LEU A 57 5.42 -3.53 -2.97
C LEU A 57 6.71 -3.75 -3.76
N ALA A 58 7.85 -3.20 -3.31
CA ALA A 58 9.15 -3.46 -3.94
C ALA A 58 9.47 -4.95 -4.03
N ASP A 59 9.26 -5.67 -2.94
CA ASP A 59 9.41 -7.13 -2.87
C ASP A 59 8.46 -7.84 -3.83
N ARG A 60 7.16 -7.52 -3.80
CA ARG A 60 6.13 -8.16 -4.62
C ARG A 60 6.29 -7.93 -6.12
N PHE A 61 6.76 -6.75 -6.52
CA PHE A 61 6.98 -6.39 -7.91
C PHE A 61 8.42 -6.65 -8.37
N ALA A 62 9.27 -7.25 -7.52
CA ALA A 62 10.69 -7.48 -7.78
C ALA A 62 11.42 -6.23 -8.31
N ARG A 63 11.13 -5.08 -7.70
CA ARG A 63 11.64 -3.77 -8.10
C ARG A 63 12.24 -3.01 -6.92
N PRO A 64 13.24 -2.15 -7.15
CA PRO A 64 13.79 -1.33 -6.07
C PRO A 64 12.75 -0.31 -5.58
N VAL A 65 12.66 -0.14 -4.25
CA VAL A 65 11.74 0.83 -3.58
C VAL A 65 11.87 2.22 -4.17
N ARG A 66 13.09 2.64 -4.54
CA ARG A 66 13.37 3.97 -5.12
C ARG A 66 12.76 4.18 -6.50
N SER A 67 12.42 3.11 -7.23
CA SER A 67 11.75 3.19 -8.54
C SER A 67 10.22 3.12 -8.42
N LEU A 68 9.70 2.92 -7.22
CA LEU A 68 8.29 3.01 -6.90
C LEU A 68 8.02 4.39 -6.31
N ALA A 69 6.94 5.02 -6.76
CA ALA A 69 6.38 6.21 -6.13
C ALA A 69 5.04 5.80 -5.51
N LEU A 70 4.81 6.17 -4.25
CA LEU A 70 3.57 5.86 -3.53
C LEU A 70 2.84 7.13 -3.14
N SER A 71 1.56 7.21 -3.50
CA SER A 71 0.67 8.31 -3.15
C SER A 71 -0.59 7.78 -2.48
N ARG A 72 -1.11 8.52 -1.51
CA ARG A 72 -2.38 8.20 -0.83
C ARG A 72 -3.50 9.05 -1.43
N VAL A 73 -4.67 8.44 -1.68
CA VAL A 73 -5.94 9.11 -2.04
C VAL A 73 -6.97 9.01 -0.94
#